data_AF-E9SDU9-F1
#
_entry.id   AF-E9SDU9-F1
#
_cell.length_a   1.000
_cell.length_b   1.000
_cell.length_c   1.000
_cell.angle_alpha   90.00
_cell.angle_beta   90.00
_cell.angle_gamma   90.00
#
_symmetry.space_group_name_H-M   'P 1'
#
loop_
_entity.id
_entity.type
_entity.pdbx_description
1 polymer ?
#
loop_
_entity_poly.entity_id
_entity_poly.type
_entity_poly.pdbx_seq_one_letter_code
_entity_poly.pdbx_strand_id
1 'polypeptide(L)'
;MKKFLAIVFAAASAVVFPLTASAATHYDPAEAVISYQNAPADTAYLDILVKMSPDDENYVDFTQPPQSADLDITPESEIAKYSDGGYVSLSLHHKKANALEIGGGEVLTMHSTAQVSCDFIDLSIAYGDFKAAYVDKSGNILSVTEPSVTKYSTKTPYGFSADGSALIFQRHGAHPAVIAAIFAAVALILISLPIVIAVIYRRRTKKVTANDLEKTARKNLKK
;
A
#
# COMPACT_ATOMS: atom_id res chain seq x y z
N MET A 1 3.68 38.88 -22.43
CA MET A 1 2.67 38.03 -21.77
C MET A 1 2.75 36.57 -22.20
N LYS A 2 2.72 36.27 -23.50
CA LYS A 2 2.75 34.89 -24.05
C LYS A 2 3.93 34.02 -23.55
N LYS A 3 5.15 34.56 -23.49
CA LYS A 3 6.34 33.79 -23.05
C LYS A 3 6.33 33.39 -21.57
N PHE A 4 5.81 34.24 -20.68
CA PHE A 4 5.75 33.95 -19.24
C PHE A 4 4.63 32.96 -18.92
N LEU A 5 3.49 33.07 -19.61
CA LEU A 5 2.40 32.08 -19.49
C LEU A 5 2.84 30.72 -20.01
N ALA A 6 3.59 30.68 -21.12
CA ALA A 6 4.14 29.45 -21.67
C ALA A 6 5.16 28.78 -20.73
N ILE A 7 6.00 29.54 -20.03
CA ILE A 7 6.95 29.00 -19.03
C ILE A 7 6.19 28.44 -17.81
N VAL A 8 5.16 29.12 -17.32
CA VAL A 8 4.34 28.62 -16.20
C VAL A 8 3.56 27.38 -16.62
N PHE A 9 3.00 27.35 -17.83
CA PHE A 9 2.29 26.19 -18.35
C PHE A 9 3.24 25.03 -18.61
N ALA A 10 4.46 25.28 -19.11
CA ALA A 10 5.51 24.29 -19.30
C ALA A 10 6.09 23.76 -17.98
N ALA A 11 6.19 24.60 -16.94
CA ALA A 11 6.61 24.17 -15.61
C ALA A 11 5.51 23.38 -14.90
N ALA A 12 4.24 23.80 -15.04
CA ALA A 12 3.10 23.04 -14.55
C ALA A 12 3.01 21.69 -15.26
N SER A 13 3.20 21.62 -16.59
CA SER A 13 3.22 20.34 -17.29
C SER A 13 4.47 19.52 -16.99
N ALA A 14 5.66 20.12 -16.85
CA ALA A 14 6.86 19.39 -16.45
C ALA A 14 6.83 18.85 -15.00
N VAL A 15 5.91 19.33 -14.14
CA VAL A 15 5.69 18.80 -12.77
C VAL A 15 4.50 17.84 -12.71
N VAL A 16 3.47 18.06 -13.54
CA VAL A 16 2.26 17.23 -13.56
C VAL A 16 2.43 15.98 -14.44
N PHE A 17 3.17 16.04 -15.55
CA PHE A 17 3.32 14.92 -16.49
C PHE A 17 4.38 13.85 -16.12
N PRO A 18 5.44 14.09 -15.32
CA PRO A 18 6.31 13.00 -14.88
C PRO A 18 5.63 12.04 -13.90
N LEU A 19 4.46 12.41 -13.34
CA LEU A 19 3.69 11.56 -12.44
C LEU A 19 3.02 10.37 -13.16
N THR A 20 3.06 10.33 -14.50
CA THR A 20 2.44 9.26 -15.29
C THR A 20 3.43 8.63 -16.28
N ALA A 21 4.55 8.09 -15.79
CA ALA A 21 5.35 7.14 -16.58
C ALA A 21 6.28 6.25 -15.74
N SER A 22 6.05 6.14 -14.43
CA SER A 22 6.45 4.91 -13.75
C SER A 22 5.48 3.85 -14.27
N ALA A 23 5.94 3.01 -15.20
CA ALA A 23 5.35 1.70 -15.42
C ALA A 23 5.49 0.95 -14.09
N ALA A 24 4.58 1.25 -13.14
CA ALA A 24 4.47 0.49 -11.92
C ALA A 24 4.06 -0.89 -12.39
N THR A 25 4.98 -1.85 -12.25
CA THR A 25 4.65 -3.27 -12.32
C THR A 25 3.45 -3.47 -11.42
N HIS A 26 2.28 -3.72 -12.01
CA HIS A 26 1.06 -3.91 -11.25
C HIS A 26 1.09 -5.33 -10.72
N TYR A 27 1.26 -5.45 -9.40
CA TYR A 27 1.14 -6.72 -8.70
C TYR A 27 -0.24 -6.80 -8.07
N ASP A 28 -0.86 -7.97 -8.14
CA ASP A 28 -2.14 -8.23 -7.50
C ASP A 28 -1.96 -8.16 -5.98
N PRO A 29 -2.64 -7.25 -5.26
CA PRO A 29 -2.56 -7.17 -3.81
C PRO A 29 -3.26 -8.34 -3.11
N ALA A 30 -4.03 -9.17 -3.82
CA ALA A 30 -4.68 -10.36 -3.28
C ALA A 30 -3.77 -11.60 -3.28
N GLU A 31 -2.60 -11.54 -3.91
CA GLU A 31 -1.61 -12.62 -3.95
C GLU A 31 -0.36 -12.20 -3.16
N ALA A 32 0.03 -13.02 -2.19
CA ALA A 32 1.26 -12.81 -1.42
C ALA A 32 2.17 -14.03 -1.54
N VAL A 33 3.39 -13.78 -2.02
CA VAL A 33 4.46 -14.78 -1.99
C VAL A 33 5.04 -14.85 -0.58
N ILE A 34 5.10 -16.05 -0.03
CA ILE A 34 5.67 -16.34 1.27
C ILE A 34 7.05 -16.98 1.05
N SER A 35 8.02 -16.48 1.81
CA SER A 35 9.39 -16.96 1.78
C SER A 35 9.93 -17.00 3.20
N TYR A 36 10.84 -17.91 3.47
CA TYR A 36 11.52 -17.96 4.75
C TYR A 36 12.94 -18.48 4.63
N GLN A 37 13.75 -18.09 5.61
CA GLN A 37 15.09 -18.62 5.84
C GLN A 37 15.24 -18.91 7.33
N ASN A 38 16.25 -19.71 7.69
CA ASN A 38 16.54 -20.07 9.07
C ASN A 38 15.32 -20.63 9.84
N ALA A 39 14.46 -21.36 9.13
CA ALA A 39 13.30 -22.02 9.72
C ALA A 39 13.74 -23.10 10.72
N PRO A 40 12.96 -23.36 11.77
CA PRO A 40 13.16 -24.52 12.63
C PRO A 40 13.21 -25.82 11.83
N ALA A 41 13.94 -26.81 12.34
CA ALA A 41 13.92 -28.16 11.78
C ALA A 41 12.48 -28.68 11.69
N ASP A 42 12.19 -29.46 10.66
CA ASP A 42 10.88 -30.07 10.40
C ASP A 42 9.76 -29.10 9.97
N THR A 43 10.08 -27.83 9.70
CA THR A 43 9.14 -26.90 9.07
C THR A 43 8.70 -27.45 7.72
N ALA A 44 7.39 -27.62 7.55
CA ALA A 44 6.76 -28.03 6.31
C ALA A 44 6.24 -26.83 5.52
N TYR A 45 5.69 -25.83 6.21
CA TYR A 45 5.25 -24.58 5.60
C TYR A 45 5.20 -23.42 6.62
N LEU A 46 5.01 -22.20 6.11
CA LEU A 46 4.77 -21.02 6.92
C LEU A 46 3.31 -20.55 6.78
N ASP A 47 2.60 -20.46 7.90
CA ASP A 47 1.26 -19.87 7.91
C ASP A 47 1.32 -18.43 8.38
N ILE A 48 0.51 -17.57 7.76
CA ILE A 48 0.41 -16.16 8.17
C ILE A 48 -0.68 -16.06 9.23
N LEU A 49 -0.36 -15.38 10.32
CA LEU A 49 -1.27 -15.16 11.43
C LEU A 49 -1.76 -13.72 11.41
N VAL A 50 -3.06 -13.55 11.62
CA VAL A 50 -3.73 -12.25 11.66
C VAL A 50 -4.44 -12.07 13.00
N LYS A 51 -4.48 -10.85 13.51
CA LYS A 51 -5.17 -10.55 14.75
C LYS A 51 -6.67 -10.36 14.50
N MET A 52 -7.46 -11.41 14.75
CA MET A 52 -8.88 -11.45 14.41
C MET A 52 -9.70 -12.12 15.52
N SER A 53 -10.82 -11.51 15.89
CA SER A 53 -11.74 -12.06 16.90
C SER A 53 -12.68 -13.10 16.28
N PRO A 54 -13.11 -14.14 17.03
CA PRO A 54 -14.19 -15.03 16.58
C PRO A 54 -15.52 -14.32 16.26
N ASP A 55 -15.75 -13.15 16.84
CA ASP A 55 -16.94 -12.31 16.57
C ASP A 55 -16.80 -11.47 15.28
N ASP A 56 -15.65 -11.50 14.60
CA ASP A 56 -15.42 -10.76 13.37
C ASP A 56 -16.28 -11.31 12.23
N GLU A 57 -16.86 -10.43 11.41
CA GLU A 57 -17.71 -10.84 10.29
C GLU A 57 -16.97 -11.66 9.23
N ASN A 58 -15.63 -11.59 9.19
CA ASN A 58 -14.79 -12.35 8.29
C ASN A 58 -14.20 -13.61 8.92
N TYR A 59 -14.47 -13.89 10.20
CA TYR A 59 -14.01 -15.10 10.88
C TYR A 59 -14.87 -16.32 10.53
N VAL A 60 -14.23 -17.48 10.40
CA VAL A 60 -14.85 -18.83 10.37
C VAL A 60 -14.01 -19.80 11.18
N ASP A 61 -14.67 -20.82 11.73
CA ASP A 61 -13.99 -21.82 12.57
C ASP A 61 -12.93 -22.62 11.81
N PHE A 62 -13.18 -22.96 10.54
CA PHE A 62 -12.21 -23.62 9.67
C PHE A 62 -12.68 -23.52 8.21
N THR A 63 -11.81 -23.06 7.31
CA THR A 63 -12.06 -23.03 5.87
C THR A 63 -11.66 -24.36 5.22
N GLN A 64 -10.37 -24.51 4.93
CA GLN A 64 -9.75 -25.63 4.25
C GLN A 64 -8.25 -25.64 4.55
N PRO A 65 -7.60 -26.82 4.55
CA PRO A 65 -6.17 -26.91 4.77
C PRO A 65 -5.35 -26.34 3.59
N PRO A 66 -4.06 -26.02 3.79
CA PRO A 66 -3.16 -25.66 2.72
C PRO A 66 -3.11 -26.74 1.63
N GLN A 67 -2.96 -26.32 0.37
CA GLN A 67 -2.94 -27.22 -0.78
C GLN A 67 -1.55 -27.83 -0.97
N SER A 68 -1.36 -28.98 -0.33
CA SER A 68 -0.22 -29.87 -0.54
C SER A 68 -0.64 -31.31 -0.21
N ALA A 69 -0.16 -32.28 -1.00
CA ALA A 69 -0.48 -33.69 -0.80
C ALA A 69 0.14 -34.29 0.47
N ASP A 70 1.14 -33.62 1.05
CA ASP A 70 1.95 -34.12 2.16
C ASP A 70 1.57 -33.53 3.52
N LEU A 71 0.47 -32.76 3.59
CA LEU A 71 0.03 -32.09 4.80
C LEU A 71 -1.24 -32.75 5.36
N ASP A 72 -1.25 -32.95 6.68
CA ASP A 72 -2.38 -33.51 7.43
C ASP A 72 -2.90 -32.45 8.42
N ILE A 73 -3.44 -31.35 7.86
CA ILE A 73 -3.99 -30.25 8.64
C ILE A 73 -5.49 -30.46 8.80
N THR A 74 -5.94 -30.51 10.05
CA THR A 74 -7.34 -30.71 10.42
C THR A 74 -7.79 -29.60 11.37
N PRO A 75 -9.10 -29.43 11.64
CA PRO A 75 -9.59 -28.52 12.68
C PRO A 75 -9.03 -28.82 14.07
N GLU A 76 -8.50 -30.02 14.30
CA GLU A 76 -7.92 -30.43 15.57
C GLU A 76 -6.44 -30.08 15.71
N SER A 77 -5.76 -29.77 14.61
CA SER A 77 -4.34 -29.40 14.56
C SER A 77 -4.05 -28.15 15.38
N GLU A 78 -2.83 -28.03 15.91
CA GLU A 78 -2.44 -26.91 16.77
C GLU A 78 -2.59 -25.56 16.07
N ILE A 79 -2.17 -25.47 14.79
CA ILE A 79 -2.32 -24.25 13.98
C ILE A 79 -3.79 -23.82 13.78
N ALA A 80 -4.73 -24.77 13.69
CA ALA A 80 -6.15 -24.50 13.53
C ALA A 80 -6.83 -24.06 14.85
N LYS A 81 -6.18 -24.25 15.99
CA LYS A 81 -6.66 -23.82 17.31
C LYS A 81 -5.88 -22.63 17.87
N TYR A 82 -4.86 -22.19 17.15
CA TYR A 82 -3.97 -21.14 17.60
C TYR A 82 -4.74 -19.82 17.78
N SER A 83 -4.58 -19.22 18.95
CA SER A 83 -5.29 -17.99 19.34
C SER A 83 -4.48 -17.08 20.26
N ASP A 84 -3.16 -17.30 20.38
CA ASP A 84 -2.32 -16.54 21.31
C ASP A 84 -2.22 -15.06 20.91
N GLY A 85 -2.38 -14.17 21.89
CA GLY A 85 -2.44 -12.71 21.67
C GLY A 85 -3.58 -12.23 20.75
N GLY A 86 -4.58 -13.08 20.49
CA GLY A 86 -5.66 -12.83 19.53
C GLY A 86 -5.27 -13.07 18.07
N TYR A 87 -4.10 -13.68 17.82
CA TYR A 87 -3.67 -14.07 16.48
C TYR A 87 -4.22 -15.45 16.14
N VAL A 88 -4.79 -15.58 14.94
CA VAL A 88 -5.29 -16.84 14.37
C VAL A 88 -4.69 -17.06 12.99
N SER A 89 -4.71 -18.30 12.50
CA SER A 89 -4.31 -18.61 11.13
C SER A 89 -5.19 -17.86 10.11
N LEU A 90 -4.55 -17.05 9.27
CA LEU A 90 -5.23 -16.33 8.19
C LEU A 90 -5.77 -17.30 7.15
N SER A 91 -4.99 -18.33 6.78
CA SER A 91 -5.38 -19.29 5.76
C SER A 91 -6.55 -20.19 6.18
N LEU A 92 -6.66 -20.50 7.48
CA LEU A 92 -7.67 -21.41 8.02
C LEU A 92 -8.93 -20.71 8.55
N HIS A 93 -8.86 -19.43 8.96
CA HIS A 93 -9.97 -18.77 9.67
C HIS A 93 -10.59 -17.57 8.98
N HIS A 94 -10.03 -17.10 7.86
CA HIS A 94 -10.57 -15.94 7.16
C HIS A 94 -11.49 -16.37 6.01
N LYS A 95 -12.76 -15.91 5.99
CA LYS A 95 -13.77 -16.24 4.97
C LYS A 95 -13.32 -16.04 3.53
N LYS A 96 -12.41 -15.09 3.35
CA LYS A 96 -11.88 -14.71 2.04
C LYS A 96 -10.47 -15.26 1.79
N ALA A 97 -9.86 -15.99 2.70
CA ALA A 97 -8.67 -16.76 2.34
C ALA A 97 -9.11 -17.88 1.40
N ASN A 98 -8.51 -17.96 0.21
CA ASN A 98 -8.81 -19.03 -0.73
C ASN A 98 -7.96 -20.25 -0.36
N ALA A 99 -6.79 -20.40 -0.94
CA ALA A 99 -5.87 -21.48 -0.62
C ALA A 99 -4.46 -20.92 -0.39
N LEU A 100 -3.75 -21.55 0.54
CA LEU A 100 -2.30 -21.48 0.63
C LEU A 100 -1.73 -22.59 -0.25
N GLU A 101 -1.11 -22.23 -1.37
CA GLU A 101 -0.47 -23.16 -2.31
C GLU A 101 1.01 -23.30 -1.99
N ILE A 102 1.57 -24.51 -2.02
CA ILE A 102 2.96 -24.78 -1.63
C ILE A 102 3.80 -25.37 -2.80
N GLY A 103 3.16 -25.98 -3.79
CA GLY A 103 3.78 -26.84 -4.82
C GLY A 103 4.75 -26.17 -5.82
N GLY A 104 4.97 -24.86 -5.74
CA GLY A 104 5.92 -24.11 -6.59
C GLY A 104 6.59 -22.94 -5.87
N GLY A 105 6.52 -22.93 -4.54
CA GLY A 105 6.66 -21.74 -3.70
C GLY A 105 5.38 -21.54 -2.89
N GLU A 106 5.51 -20.94 -1.71
CA GLU A 106 4.36 -20.68 -0.85
C GLU A 106 3.66 -19.41 -1.31
N VAL A 107 2.39 -19.53 -1.70
CA VAL A 107 1.57 -18.42 -2.17
C VAL A 107 0.24 -18.45 -1.45
N LEU A 108 -0.06 -17.36 -0.73
CA LEU A 108 -1.36 -17.17 -0.11
C LEU A 108 -2.20 -16.24 -0.98
N THR A 109 -3.35 -16.73 -1.40
CA THR A 109 -4.29 -15.98 -2.23
C THR A 109 -5.56 -15.66 -1.48
N MET A 110 -5.98 -14.40 -1.54
CA MET A 110 -7.24 -13.92 -1.02
C MET A 110 -8.28 -13.86 -2.15
N HIS A 111 -9.53 -14.21 -1.84
CA HIS A 111 -10.66 -13.96 -2.71
C HIS A 111 -10.88 -12.45 -2.86
N SER A 112 -10.51 -11.95 -4.03
CA SER A 112 -10.83 -10.61 -4.49
C SER A 112 -11.71 -10.72 -5.73
N THR A 113 -12.95 -10.21 -5.64
CA THR A 113 -13.86 -10.10 -6.79
C THR A 113 -14.17 -8.64 -7.07
N ALA A 114 -14.74 -8.34 -8.25
CA ALA A 114 -15.14 -6.97 -8.59
C ALA A 114 -16.14 -6.35 -7.60
N GLN A 115 -16.87 -7.17 -6.81
CA GLN A 115 -17.84 -6.70 -5.81
C GLN A 115 -17.30 -6.66 -4.37
N VAL A 116 -16.25 -7.42 -4.06
CA VAL A 116 -15.70 -7.53 -2.70
C VAL A 116 -14.19 -7.63 -2.80
N SER A 117 -13.48 -6.57 -2.37
CA SER A 117 -12.03 -6.64 -2.17
C SER A 117 -11.73 -7.29 -0.82
N CYS A 118 -10.70 -8.13 -0.82
CA CYS A 118 -9.95 -8.46 0.36
C CYS A 118 -8.56 -8.78 -0.13
N ASP A 119 -7.66 -7.85 0.15
CA ASP A 119 -6.29 -7.93 -0.27
C ASP A 119 -5.39 -7.69 0.95
N PHE A 120 -4.09 -7.93 0.80
CA PHE A 120 -3.16 -7.80 1.92
C PHE A 120 -2.98 -6.36 2.40
N ILE A 121 -3.35 -5.36 1.59
CA ILE A 121 -3.40 -3.97 2.04
C ILE A 121 -4.57 -3.78 2.99
N ASP A 122 -5.77 -4.18 2.58
CA ASP A 122 -6.99 -4.08 3.38
C ASP A 122 -6.83 -4.82 4.71
N LEU A 123 -6.28 -6.03 4.67
CA LEU A 123 -5.97 -6.81 5.88
C LEU A 123 -5.00 -6.08 6.82
N SER A 124 -3.92 -5.51 6.29
CA SER A 124 -2.94 -4.77 7.11
C SER A 124 -3.53 -3.53 7.76
N ILE A 125 -4.54 -2.91 7.13
CA ILE A 125 -5.23 -1.74 7.67
C ILE A 125 -6.26 -2.16 8.72
N ALA A 126 -7.02 -3.22 8.46
CA ALA A 126 -8.09 -3.69 9.35
C ALA A 126 -7.54 -4.36 10.62
N TYR A 127 -6.52 -5.20 10.47
CA TYR A 127 -6.04 -6.10 11.53
C TYR A 127 -4.64 -5.76 12.04
N GLY A 128 -3.93 -4.84 11.37
CA GLY A 128 -2.61 -4.37 11.77
C GLY A 128 -1.48 -5.32 11.38
N ASP A 129 -0.52 -5.48 12.30
CA ASP A 129 0.69 -6.27 12.05
C ASP A 129 0.40 -7.77 12.04
N PHE A 130 1.05 -8.47 11.11
CA PHE A 130 0.95 -9.92 10.97
C PHE A 130 1.98 -10.64 11.84
N LYS A 131 1.78 -11.93 12.09
CA LYS A 131 2.83 -12.85 12.54
C LYS A 131 2.92 -14.01 11.56
N ALA A 132 3.93 -14.86 11.73
CA ALA A 132 4.01 -16.11 11.00
C ALA A 132 4.27 -17.27 11.96
N ALA A 133 3.62 -18.41 11.69
CA ALA A 133 3.87 -19.67 12.36
C ALA A 133 4.65 -20.60 11.44
N TYR A 134 5.73 -21.19 11.94
CA TYR A 134 6.39 -22.32 11.29
C TYR A 134 5.66 -23.58 11.69
N VAL A 135 5.14 -24.30 10.71
CA VAL A 135 4.23 -25.41 10.94
C VAL A 135 4.80 -26.68 10.33
N ASP A 136 4.75 -27.78 11.07
CA ASP A 136 5.16 -29.09 10.58
C ASP A 136 4.07 -29.75 9.71
N LYS A 137 4.33 -30.97 9.21
CA LYS A 137 3.39 -31.68 8.32
C LYS A 137 2.06 -32.08 8.99
N SER A 138 2.02 -32.14 10.32
CA SER A 138 0.86 -32.55 11.11
C SER A 138 0.09 -31.36 11.69
N GLY A 139 0.56 -30.14 11.41
CA GLY A 139 -0.06 -28.91 11.88
C GLY A 139 0.33 -28.52 13.30
N ASN A 140 1.45 -29.03 13.83
CA ASN A 140 2.03 -28.55 15.07
C ASN A 140 2.82 -27.27 14.81
N ILE A 141 2.83 -26.37 15.79
CA ILE A 141 3.53 -25.09 15.69
C ILE A 141 4.93 -25.26 16.28
N LEU A 142 5.94 -25.07 15.43
CA LEU A 142 7.34 -25.18 15.82
C LEU A 142 7.84 -23.88 16.47
N SER A 143 7.43 -22.74 15.93
CA SER A 143 7.67 -21.43 16.50
C SER A 143 6.78 -20.37 15.84
N VAL A 144 6.66 -19.21 16.48
CA VAL A 144 5.92 -18.06 15.97
C VAL A 144 6.83 -16.83 15.99
N THR A 145 6.75 -16.02 14.95
CA THR A 145 7.54 -14.78 14.84
C THR A 145 7.02 -13.68 15.76
N GLU A 146 7.87 -12.68 16.00
CA GLU A 146 7.42 -11.37 16.43
C GLU A 146 6.50 -10.71 15.38
N PRO A 147 5.70 -9.69 15.77
CA PRO A 147 4.89 -8.93 14.82
C PRO A 147 5.70 -8.37 13.66
N SER A 148 5.10 -8.37 12.48
CA SER A 148 5.75 -8.03 11.23
C SER A 148 6.17 -6.57 11.19
N VAL A 149 7.31 -6.30 10.55
CA VAL A 149 7.65 -4.95 10.11
C VAL A 149 7.22 -4.77 8.65
N THR A 150 6.43 -3.74 8.36
CA THR A 150 6.05 -3.42 6.99
C THR A 150 7.19 -2.72 6.25
N LYS A 151 7.58 -3.24 5.08
CA LYS A 151 8.51 -2.58 4.15
C LYS A 151 7.81 -2.23 2.86
N TYR A 152 8.19 -1.11 2.26
CA TYR A 152 7.60 -0.60 1.02
C TYR A 152 8.61 -0.67 -0.12
N SER A 153 8.16 -1.10 -1.29
CA SER A 153 8.99 -1.19 -2.48
C SER A 153 8.14 -1.05 -3.74
N THR A 154 8.62 -0.27 -4.69
CA THR A 154 7.98 -0.11 -6.01
C THR A 154 8.41 -1.19 -7.00
N LYS A 155 9.25 -2.14 -6.59
CA LYS A 155 9.85 -3.16 -7.47
C LYS A 155 9.56 -4.60 -7.07
N THR A 156 9.09 -4.82 -5.85
CA THR A 156 8.79 -6.16 -5.34
C THR A 156 7.28 -6.33 -5.20
N PRO A 157 6.75 -7.54 -5.45
CA PRO A 157 5.33 -7.86 -5.22
C PRO A 157 4.99 -7.80 -3.73
N TYR A 158 3.70 -7.99 -3.43
CA TYR A 158 3.26 -8.25 -2.06
C TYR A 158 3.76 -9.60 -1.59
N GLY A 159 4.09 -9.70 -0.30
CA GLY A 159 4.61 -10.95 0.23
C GLY A 159 5.03 -10.88 1.66
N PHE A 160 5.45 -12.03 2.16
CA PHE A 160 5.96 -12.24 3.50
C PHE A 160 7.35 -12.85 3.43
N SER A 161 8.26 -12.35 4.26
CA SER A 161 9.60 -12.91 4.38
C SER A 161 9.94 -13.11 5.85
N ALA A 162 10.09 -14.36 6.26
CA ALA A 162 10.42 -14.72 7.63
C ALA A 162 11.89 -15.15 7.77
N ASP A 163 12.49 -14.83 8.91
CA ASP A 163 13.87 -15.17 9.23
C ASP A 163 13.94 -15.62 10.69
N GLY A 164 13.68 -16.91 10.93
CA GLY A 164 13.51 -17.44 12.28
C GLY A 164 12.44 -16.69 13.07
N SER A 165 12.84 -15.80 13.98
CA SER A 165 11.91 -15.05 14.86
C SER A 165 11.32 -13.78 14.26
N ALA A 166 11.76 -13.32 13.09
CA ALA A 166 11.31 -12.05 12.50
C ALA A 166 10.43 -12.25 11.27
N LEU A 167 9.49 -11.33 11.05
CA LEU A 167 8.64 -11.29 9.86
C LEU A 167 8.68 -9.91 9.20
N ILE A 168 8.80 -9.89 7.88
CA ILE A 168 8.63 -8.70 7.05
C ILE A 168 7.38 -8.88 6.20
N PHE A 169 6.45 -7.92 6.30
CA PHE A 169 5.39 -7.76 5.32
C PHE A 169 5.88 -6.81 4.23
N GLN A 170 6.08 -7.34 3.02
CA GLN A 170 6.48 -6.57 1.86
C GLN A 170 5.23 -6.00 1.19
N ARG A 171 5.07 -4.68 1.23
CA ARG A 171 4.00 -3.95 0.57
C ARG A 171 4.50 -3.35 -0.72
N HIS A 172 3.81 -3.63 -1.83
CA HIS A 172 4.12 -2.98 -3.09
C HIS A 172 3.65 -1.51 -3.07
N GLY A 173 4.44 -0.62 -3.65
CA GLY A 173 4.15 0.80 -3.77
C GLY A 173 4.98 1.70 -2.87
N ALA A 174 4.67 3.00 -2.91
CA ALA A 174 5.38 4.01 -2.13
C ALA A 174 4.88 4.04 -0.68
N HIS A 175 5.78 4.41 0.24
CA HIS A 175 5.44 4.64 1.64
C HIS A 175 4.34 5.73 1.75
N PRO A 176 3.32 5.59 2.63
CA PRO A 176 2.21 6.54 2.75
C PRO A 176 2.65 8.00 2.94
N ALA A 177 3.72 8.23 3.71
CA ALA A 177 4.30 9.56 3.89
C ALA A 177 4.80 10.20 2.59
N VAL A 178 5.37 9.41 1.66
CA VAL A 178 5.80 9.90 0.34
C VAL A 178 4.60 10.29 -0.49
N ILE A 179 3.55 9.46 -0.49
CA ILE A 179 2.28 9.73 -1.17
C ILE A 179 1.66 11.03 -0.63
N ALA A 180 1.58 11.18 0.70
CA ALA A 180 1.06 12.37 1.35
C ALA A 180 1.86 13.63 1.01
N ALA A 181 3.20 13.55 0.97
CA ALA A 181 4.06 14.67 0.59
C ALA A 181 3.83 15.12 -0.86
N ILE A 182 3.62 14.16 -1.79
CA ILE A 182 3.28 14.47 -3.18
C ILE A 182 1.94 15.20 -3.26
N PHE A 183 0.90 14.69 -2.59
CA PHE A 183 -0.41 15.35 -2.57
C PHE A 183 -0.36 16.75 -1.95
N ALA A 184 0.39 16.92 -0.86
CA ALA A 184 0.60 18.22 -0.23
C ALA A 184 1.28 19.21 -1.18
N ALA A 185 2.32 18.79 -1.90
CA ALA A 185 3.02 19.61 -2.88
C ALA A 185 2.10 20.02 -4.05
N VAL A 186 1.30 19.08 -4.57
CA VAL A 186 0.33 19.35 -5.65
C VAL A 186 -0.74 20.33 -5.18
N ALA A 187 -1.30 20.14 -3.98
CA ALA A 187 -2.29 21.06 -3.41
C ALA A 187 -1.72 22.48 -3.24
N LEU A 188 -0.47 22.60 -2.77
CA LEU A 188 0.20 23.89 -2.58
C LEU A 188 0.42 24.61 -3.91
N ILE A 189 0.79 23.88 -4.98
CA ILE A 189 0.89 24.44 -6.33
C ILE A 189 -0.47 24.93 -6.83
N LEU A 190 -1.52 24.11 -6.70
CA LEU A 190 -2.86 24.46 -7.16
C LEU A 190 -3.47 25.66 -6.42
N ILE A 191 -3.16 25.83 -5.13
CA ILE A 191 -3.62 26.97 -4.32
C ILE A 191 -2.78 28.23 -4.58
N SER A 192 -1.46 28.08 -4.75
CA SER A 192 -0.56 29.24 -4.94
C SER A 192 -0.65 29.83 -6.34
N LEU A 193 -0.91 29.02 -7.37
CA LEU A 193 -0.93 29.47 -8.77
C LEU A 193 -1.97 30.59 -9.04
N PRO A 194 -3.24 30.51 -8.60
CA PRO A 194 -4.23 31.57 -8.80
C PRO A 194 -3.86 32.86 -8.06
N ILE A 195 -3.30 32.74 -6.85
CA ILE A 195 -2.88 33.89 -6.03
C ILE A 195 -1.74 34.63 -6.76
N VAL A 196 -0.73 33.90 -7.24
CA VAL A 196 0.38 34.47 -8.00
C VAL A 196 -0.13 35.14 -9.28
N ILE A 197 -1.04 34.49 -10.02
CA ILE A 197 -1.65 35.07 -11.24
C ILE A 197 -2.42 36.36 -10.90
N ALA A 198 -3.23 36.37 -9.84
CA ALA A 198 -3.99 37.54 -9.41
C ALA A 198 -3.08 38.71 -9.00
N VAL A 199 -1.99 38.45 -8.26
CA VAL A 199 -1.01 39.45 -7.88
C VAL A 199 -0.30 40.04 -9.11
N ILE A 200 0.10 39.20 -10.07
CA ILE A 200 0.72 39.66 -11.32
C ILE A 200 -0.26 40.50 -12.13
N TYR A 201 -1.52 40.07 -12.25
CA TYR A 201 -2.55 40.81 -12.97
C TYR A 201 -2.80 42.18 -12.35
N ARG A 202 -2.97 42.25 -11.03
CA ARG A 202 -3.18 43.51 -10.29
C ARG A 202 -2.00 44.47 -10.40
N ARG A 203 -0.76 43.97 -10.40
CA ARG A 203 0.43 44.81 -10.60
C ARG A 203 0.50 45.39 -12.03
N ARG A 204 0.08 44.62 -13.03
CA ARG A 204 0.07 45.11 -14.42
C ARG A 204 -1.02 46.15 -14.66
N THR A 205 -2.24 45.94 -14.17
CA THR A 205 -3.33 46.91 -14.34
C THR A 205 -2.99 48.25 -13.69
N LYS A 206 -2.43 48.26 -12.46
CA LYS A 206 -1.96 49.50 -11.81
C LYS A 206 -0.90 50.26 -12.63
N LYS A 207 0.07 49.55 -13.24
CA LYS A 207 1.09 50.18 -14.10
C LYS A 207 0.49 50.79 -15.38
N VAL A 208 -0.48 50.11 -15.99
CA VAL A 208 -1.19 50.64 -17.17
C VAL A 208 -1.94 51.91 -16.80
N THR A 209 -2.71 51.91 -15.72
CA THR A 209 -3.45 53.09 -15.25
C THR A 209 -2.52 54.27 -14.93
N ALA A 210 -1.37 54.03 -14.27
CA ALA A 210 -0.41 55.10 -13.97
C ALA A 210 0.19 55.73 -15.24
N ASN A 211 0.56 54.91 -16.22
CA ASN A 211 1.09 55.39 -17.50
C ASN A 211 0.04 56.17 -18.31
N ASP A 212 -1.22 55.74 -18.29
CA ASP A 212 -2.31 56.44 -18.98
C ASP A 212 -2.61 57.81 -18.35
N LEU A 213 -2.57 57.91 -17.01
CA LEU A 213 -2.69 59.17 -16.28
C LEU A 213 -1.53 60.14 -16.60
N GLU A 214 -0.29 59.65 -16.60
CA GLU A 214 0.89 60.46 -16.96
C GLU A 214 0.82 60.96 -18.41
N LYS A 215 0.40 60.10 -19.34
CA LYS A 215 0.23 60.47 -20.76
C LYS A 215 -0.85 61.54 -20.94
N THR A 216 -1.93 61.46 -20.15
CA THR A 216 -3.03 62.44 -20.17
C THR A 216 -2.58 63.78 -19.59
N ALA A 217 -1.85 63.77 -18.48
CA ALA A 217 -1.28 64.98 -17.87
C ALA A 217 -0.29 65.70 -18.82
N ARG A 218 0.60 64.96 -19.49
CA ARG A 218 1.53 65.52 -20.49
C ARG A 218 0.83 66.12 -21.71
N LYS A 219 -0.33 65.59 -22.11
CA LYS A 219 -1.13 66.12 -23.22
C LYS A 219 -1.77 67.45 -22.86
N ASN A 220 -2.21 67.61 -21.60
CA ASN A 220 -2.86 68.83 -21.13
C ASN A 220 -1.87 69.99 -20.91
N LEU A 221 -0.60 69.71 -20.61
CA LEU A 221 0.46 70.74 -20.47
C LEU A 221 0.97 71.31 -21.80
N LYS A 222 0.61 70.72 -22.95
CA LYS A 222 1.02 71.16 -24.29
C LYS A 222 -0.06 71.97 -25.03
N LYS A 223 -1.15 72.30 -24.35
CA LYS A 223 -2.20 73.22 -24.81
C LYS A 223 -2.09 74.52 -24.03
#